data_AF-A0A6I1E8A9-F1
#
_entry.id   AF-A0A6I1E8A9-F1
#
_cell.length_a   1.000
_cell.length_b   1.000
_cell.length_c   1.000
_cell.angle_alpha   90.00
_cell.angle_beta   90.00
_cell.angle_gamma   90.00
#
_symmetry.space_group_name_H-M   'P 1'
#
loop_
_entity.id
_entity.type
_entity.pdbx_description
1 polymer ?
#
loop_
_entity_poly.entity_id
_entity_poly.type
_entity_poly.pdbx_seq_one_letter_code
_entity_poly.pdbx_strand_id
1 'polypeptide(L)'
;MTNKKNSGFGESAQKFKRNDDPFAKTHDIEPRSSLLDTSQDGFEDTFTPTEAKEAAGNFIVTVGRAKSGKSTFHSTLFRYIETSGLFEYKLLADPKDLSMMRRMSIWRENWMERTNLTATPTRERDIHKISYQTSSVKGPKVPFGFNIVEISGELLEVLDGTNGEIKIPATIHNLLDNQDVKITLILMIDPETPRNDLLFKNLINYIAVHFPILAQNLPTVVLIPKPLLALEHLQKVDQSGKYDGLTSLSGSSKVDFLKSVSPGVLSHLRTLPKKNKLLMPLYVGQFSERPDSEGDGIEEYLVAPNFEDIKIVFNWLHKKYTGRNPGETWLGNVIKNLDAP
;
A
#
# COMPACT_ATOMS: atom_id res chain seq x y z
N MET A 1 48.50 8.23 -44.80
CA MET A 1 48.15 9.31 -43.85
C MET A 1 46.63 9.29 -43.71
N THR A 2 46.10 8.46 -42.80
CA THR A 2 45.70 8.75 -41.40
C THR A 2 44.27 9.28 -41.24
N ASN A 3 43.46 8.44 -40.57
CA ASN A 3 42.39 8.73 -39.59
C ASN A 3 41.03 9.33 -40.08
N LYS A 4 39.92 8.58 -39.88
CA LYS A 4 38.89 8.68 -38.78
C LYS A 4 37.94 9.87 -38.99
N LYS A 5 36.64 9.87 -38.69
CA LYS A 5 35.65 8.92 -38.10
C LYS A 5 34.26 9.55 -38.35
N ASN A 6 33.22 8.72 -38.27
CA ASN A 6 31.79 9.06 -38.12
C ASN A 6 31.48 10.18 -37.13
N SER A 7 30.39 10.94 -37.38
CA SER A 7 29.16 10.98 -36.56
C SER A 7 28.37 12.27 -36.81
N GLY A 8 27.04 12.19 -36.97
CA GLY A 8 26.17 13.36 -37.02
C GLY A 8 24.71 13.00 -37.25
N PHE A 9 24.13 12.23 -36.32
CA PHE A 9 22.68 12.06 -36.22
C PHE A 9 22.07 13.41 -35.82
N GLY A 10 21.16 13.92 -36.65
CA GLY A 10 20.36 15.09 -36.34
C GLY A 10 19.33 14.77 -35.26
N GLU A 11 19.37 15.53 -34.17
CA GLU A 11 18.38 15.53 -33.09
C GLU A 11 17.02 16.03 -33.61
N SER A 12 16.03 15.15 -33.65
CA SER A 12 14.62 15.53 -33.69
C SER A 12 14.12 15.74 -32.26
N ALA A 13 14.14 17.00 -31.82
CA ALA A 13 13.54 17.43 -30.55
C ALA A 13 12.01 17.33 -30.64
N GLN A 14 11.43 16.28 -30.04
CA GLN A 14 10.01 16.24 -29.74
C GLN A 14 9.71 17.21 -28.58
N LYS A 15 9.08 18.33 -28.90
CA LYS A 15 8.43 19.23 -27.93
C LYS A 15 7.36 18.45 -27.15
N PHE A 16 7.67 18.04 -25.93
CA PHE A 16 6.66 17.71 -24.94
C PHE A 16 5.93 18.99 -24.53
N LYS A 17 4.65 19.11 -24.94
CA LYS A 17 3.74 20.10 -24.37
C LYS A 17 3.57 19.78 -22.89
N ARG A 18 3.94 20.72 -22.02
CA ARG A 18 3.45 20.77 -20.64
C ARG A 18 1.93 20.78 -20.72
N ASN A 19 1.28 19.74 -20.20
CA ASN A 19 -0.15 19.81 -19.92
C ASN A 19 -0.30 20.76 -18.73
N ASP A 20 -1.02 21.84 -18.96
CA ASP A 20 -1.40 22.81 -17.95
C ASP A 20 -2.14 22.09 -16.82
N ASP A 21 -1.68 22.33 -15.60
CA ASP A 21 -2.26 21.80 -14.37
C ASP A 21 -3.67 22.40 -14.18
N PRO A 22 -4.75 21.59 -14.16
CA PRO A 22 -6.11 22.09 -14.00
C PRO A 22 -6.39 22.69 -12.60
N PHE A 23 -5.43 22.69 -11.68
CA PHE A 23 -5.56 23.21 -10.32
C PHE A 23 -5.05 24.65 -10.12
N ALA A 24 -4.65 25.37 -11.17
CA ALA A 24 -4.26 26.78 -11.09
C ALA A 24 -5.43 27.77 -10.83
N LYS A 25 -6.63 27.29 -10.48
CA LYS A 25 -7.74 28.14 -10.00
C LYS A 25 -7.97 27.88 -8.52
N THR A 26 -7.21 28.62 -7.72
CA THR A 26 -7.30 28.69 -6.26
C THR A 26 -8.65 29.28 -5.82
N HIS A 27 -9.32 28.61 -4.89
CA HIS A 27 -9.97 29.32 -3.80
C HIS A 27 -8.82 29.79 -2.89
N ASP A 28 -8.69 31.09 -2.70
CA ASP A 28 -7.76 31.68 -1.74
C ASP A 28 -8.10 31.17 -0.33
N ILE A 29 -7.34 30.17 0.11
CA ILE A 29 -7.22 29.80 1.51
C ILE A 29 -5.76 30.10 1.83
N GLU A 30 -5.53 31.21 2.55
CA GLU A 30 -4.20 31.55 3.06
C GLU A 30 -3.60 30.37 3.83
N PRO A 31 -2.30 30.07 3.64
CA PRO A 31 -1.64 29.02 4.40
C PRO A 31 -1.46 29.48 5.84
N ARG A 32 -2.30 28.98 6.75
CA ARG A 32 -2.06 29.09 8.19
C ARG A 32 -0.89 28.18 8.58
N SER A 33 0.33 28.71 8.54
CA SER A 33 1.57 28.05 8.97
C SER A 33 1.72 27.87 10.49
N SER A 34 0.63 27.91 11.27
CA SER A 34 0.66 27.93 12.74
C SER A 34 0.07 26.69 13.43
N LEU A 35 -0.04 25.55 12.73
CA LEU A 35 -0.59 24.30 13.30
C LEU A 35 0.47 23.23 13.62
N LEU A 36 1.76 23.61 13.62
CA LEU A 36 2.87 22.77 14.05
C LEU A 36 3.42 23.20 15.42
N ASP A 37 2.53 23.58 16.34
CA ASP A 37 2.90 23.57 17.76
C ASP A 37 2.71 22.14 18.29
N THR A 38 3.79 21.38 18.26
CA THR A 38 3.91 20.08 18.91
C THR A 38 4.14 20.28 20.41
N SER A 39 3.11 20.67 21.14
CA SER A 39 3.12 20.54 22.60
C SER A 39 1.72 20.29 23.17
N GLN A 40 1.63 19.15 23.85
CA GLN A 40 0.71 18.84 24.95
C GLN A 40 -0.75 19.30 24.82
N ASP A 41 -1.63 18.48 24.22
CA ASP A 41 -3.01 18.32 24.70
C ASP A 41 -3.70 17.07 24.08
N GLY A 42 -3.73 15.98 24.85
CA GLY A 42 -4.96 15.29 25.28
C GLY A 42 -5.98 14.68 24.30
N PHE A 43 -5.78 14.66 22.99
CA PHE A 43 -6.76 14.06 22.06
C PHE A 43 -6.17 12.90 21.26
N GLU A 44 -6.15 11.73 21.89
CA GLU A 44 -5.82 10.45 21.24
C GLU A 44 -7.11 9.84 20.65
N ASP A 45 -7.54 10.34 19.48
CA ASP A 45 -8.54 9.66 18.65
C ASP A 45 -7.84 8.51 17.91
N THR A 46 -7.92 7.33 18.51
CA THR A 46 -7.24 6.10 18.10
C THR A 46 -8.30 5.07 17.80
N PHE A 47 -8.05 4.15 16.87
CA PHE A 47 -9.00 3.07 16.64
C PHE A 47 -8.96 2.11 17.82
N THR A 48 -9.97 2.19 18.68
CA THR A 48 -10.01 1.52 19.98
C THR A 48 -10.49 0.07 19.89
N PRO A 49 -10.22 -0.75 20.93
CA PRO A 49 -10.76 -2.11 21.00
C PRO A 49 -12.29 -2.19 20.96
N THR A 50 -12.99 -1.21 21.54
CA THR A 50 -14.45 -1.14 21.54
C THR A 50 -14.96 -0.86 20.13
N GLU A 51 -14.40 0.14 19.45
CA GLU A 51 -14.79 0.44 18.06
C GLU A 51 -14.49 -0.71 17.10
N ALA A 52 -13.41 -1.47 17.33
CA ALA A 52 -13.11 -2.66 16.53
C ALA A 52 -14.16 -3.76 16.70
N LYS A 53 -14.72 -3.89 17.91
CA LYS A 53 -15.79 -4.86 18.22
C LYS A 53 -17.14 -4.45 17.61
N GLU A 54 -17.41 -3.15 17.51
CA GLU A 54 -18.66 -2.61 16.98
C GLU A 54 -18.59 -2.27 15.48
N ALA A 55 -17.40 -2.41 14.88
CA ALA A 55 -17.17 -2.14 13.47
C ALA A 55 -18.00 -3.04 12.56
N ALA A 56 -18.26 -2.56 11.33
CA ALA A 56 -18.89 -3.35 10.28
C ALA A 56 -18.34 -2.96 8.91
N GLY A 57 -18.44 -3.88 7.94
CA GLY A 57 -18.08 -3.63 6.55
C GLY A 57 -16.70 -4.15 6.16
N ASN A 58 -16.08 -3.55 5.14
CA ASN A 58 -14.85 -4.07 4.55
C ASN A 58 -13.63 -3.41 5.20
N PHE A 59 -12.63 -4.19 5.60
CA PHE A 59 -11.42 -3.72 6.27
C PHE A 59 -10.17 -4.19 5.53
N ILE A 60 -9.30 -3.25 5.19
CA ILE A 60 -7.98 -3.49 4.61
C ILE A 60 -6.98 -3.29 5.75
N VAL A 61 -6.44 -4.39 6.24
CA VAL A 61 -5.48 -4.40 7.34
C VAL A 61 -4.08 -4.52 6.75
N THR A 62 -3.30 -3.45 6.80
CA THR A 62 -1.95 -3.41 6.24
C THR A 62 -0.91 -3.54 7.35
N VAL A 63 -0.05 -4.56 7.24
CA VAL A 63 0.96 -4.91 8.22
C VAL A 63 2.34 -4.88 7.58
N GLY A 64 3.30 -4.32 8.31
CA GLY A 64 4.70 -4.26 7.91
C GLY A 64 5.50 -3.48 8.94
N ARG A 65 6.81 -3.74 9.01
CA ARG A 65 7.72 -3.04 9.92
C ARG A 65 7.85 -1.55 9.58
N ALA A 66 8.51 -0.78 10.44
CA ALA A 66 8.87 0.59 10.15
C ALA A 66 9.58 0.69 8.79
N LYS A 67 9.30 1.76 8.03
CA LYS A 67 9.87 2.02 6.68
C LYS A 67 9.52 1.00 5.57
N SER A 68 8.62 0.05 5.83
CA SER A 68 8.12 -0.89 4.80
C SER A 68 7.18 -0.27 3.75
N GLY A 69 7.04 1.06 3.69
CA GLY A 69 6.22 1.73 2.66
C GLY A 69 4.71 1.65 2.86
N LYS A 70 4.20 1.29 4.06
CA LYS A 70 2.75 1.28 4.37
C LYS A 70 2.08 2.63 4.10
N SER A 71 2.59 3.70 4.72
CA SER A 71 2.08 5.05 4.53
C SER A 71 2.08 5.44 3.05
N THR A 72 3.19 5.17 2.34
CA THR A 72 3.35 5.45 0.91
C THR A 72 2.32 4.71 0.07
N PHE A 73 2.09 3.43 0.35
CA PHE A 73 1.05 2.65 -0.33
C PHE A 73 -0.33 3.28 -0.12
N HIS A 74 -0.70 3.58 1.12
CA HIS A 74 -2.00 4.17 1.44
C HIS A 74 -2.18 5.54 0.79
N SER A 75 -1.22 6.45 0.92
CA SER A 75 -1.34 7.79 0.32
C SER A 75 -1.38 7.75 -1.21
N THR A 76 -0.65 6.83 -1.84
CA THR A 76 -0.67 6.66 -3.29
C THR A 76 -2.00 6.06 -3.74
N LEU A 77 -2.56 5.13 -2.96
CA LEU A 77 -3.92 4.61 -3.18
C LEU A 77 -4.96 5.73 -3.11
N PHE A 78 -4.86 6.61 -2.11
CA PHE A 78 -5.77 7.76 -2.01
C PHE A 78 -5.60 8.72 -3.17
N ARG A 79 -4.36 9.10 -3.48
CA ARG A 79 -4.09 10.00 -4.59
C ARG A 79 -4.62 9.44 -5.92
N TYR A 80 -4.47 8.14 -6.15
CA TYR A 80 -5.04 7.46 -7.32
C TYR A 80 -6.58 7.59 -7.36
N ILE A 81 -7.27 7.31 -6.25
CA ILE A 81 -8.73 7.42 -6.17
C ILE A 81 -9.18 8.86 -6.45
N GLU A 82 -8.52 9.85 -5.83
CA GLU A 82 -8.87 11.27 -5.98
C GLU A 82 -8.62 11.80 -7.40
N THR A 83 -7.55 11.36 -8.07
CA THR A 83 -7.08 11.97 -9.33
C THR A 83 -7.38 11.18 -10.59
N SER A 84 -7.74 9.90 -10.49
CA SER A 84 -7.98 9.06 -11.68
C SER A 84 -9.14 9.54 -12.56
N GLY A 85 -10.10 10.30 -12.00
CA GLY A 85 -11.35 10.67 -12.68
C GLY A 85 -12.28 9.48 -12.98
N LEU A 86 -11.93 8.28 -12.50
CA LEU A 86 -12.71 7.05 -12.70
C LEU A 86 -13.71 6.80 -11.57
N PHE A 87 -13.53 7.50 -10.44
CA PHE A 87 -14.30 7.30 -9.22
C PHE A 87 -14.79 8.63 -8.65
N GLU A 88 -16.05 8.65 -8.24
CA GLU A 88 -16.52 9.56 -7.19
C GLU A 88 -16.07 8.96 -5.85
N TYR A 89 -15.66 9.80 -4.92
CA TYR A 89 -15.23 9.35 -3.59
C TYR A 89 -15.83 10.22 -2.50
N LYS A 90 -16.08 9.60 -1.34
CA LYS A 90 -16.54 10.24 -0.12
C LYS A 90 -15.73 9.70 1.06
N LEU A 91 -15.13 10.61 1.81
CA LEU A 91 -14.56 10.29 3.11
C LEU A 91 -15.71 10.07 4.10
N LEU A 92 -15.76 8.90 4.72
CA LEU A 92 -16.74 8.58 5.76
C LEU A 92 -16.15 8.95 7.12
N ALA A 93 -15.84 10.24 7.28
CA ALA A 93 -15.39 10.81 8.54
C ALA A 93 -16.58 11.02 9.47
N ASP A 94 -16.44 10.68 10.75
CA ASP A 94 -17.11 11.48 11.76
C ASP A 94 -16.46 12.87 11.71
N PRO A 95 -17.21 13.98 11.57
CA PRO A 95 -16.65 15.33 11.63
C PRO A 95 -15.80 15.60 12.90
N LYS A 96 -15.98 14.80 13.95
CA LYS A 96 -15.20 14.87 15.19
C LYS A 96 -13.86 14.13 15.13
N ASP A 97 -13.64 13.25 14.15
CA ASP A 97 -12.38 12.53 13.96
C ASP A 97 -11.32 13.44 13.31
N LEU A 98 -10.75 14.31 14.16
CA LEU A 98 -9.71 15.26 13.78
C LEU A 98 -8.41 14.54 13.39
N SER A 99 -8.18 13.33 13.91
CA SER A 99 -6.97 12.54 13.65
C SER A 99 -6.88 12.14 12.18
N MET A 100 -8.01 11.70 11.61
CA MET A 100 -8.10 11.28 10.23
C MET A 100 -7.94 12.47 9.28
N MET A 101 -8.62 13.59 9.59
CA MET A 101 -8.51 14.83 8.81
C MET A 101 -7.08 15.35 8.79
N ARG A 102 -6.38 15.32 9.92
CA ARG A 102 -4.96 15.71 10.02
C ARG A 102 -4.06 14.81 9.17
N ARG A 103 -4.23 13.49 9.25
CA ARG A 103 -3.45 12.54 8.44
C ARG A 103 -3.65 12.75 6.95
N MET A 104 -4.88 13.02 6.53
CA MET A 104 -5.21 13.35 5.15
C MET A 104 -4.58 14.67 4.70
N SER A 105 -4.61 15.70 5.55
CA SER A 105 -3.92 16.97 5.27
C SER A 105 -2.42 16.75 5.11
N ILE A 106 -1.77 16.02 6.03
CA ILE A 106 -0.34 15.67 5.94
C ILE A 106 -0.04 14.93 4.64
N TRP A 107 -0.87 13.95 4.25
CA TRP A 107 -0.67 13.26 2.98
C TRP A 107 -0.81 14.19 1.79
N ARG A 108 -1.79 15.09 1.79
CA ARG A 108 -1.96 16.08 0.71
C ARG A 108 -0.78 17.04 0.62
N GLU A 109 -0.31 17.55 1.76
CA GLU A 109 0.88 18.40 1.87
C GLU A 109 2.11 17.68 1.30
N ASN A 110 2.38 16.45 1.75
CA ASN A 110 3.50 15.66 1.24
C ASN A 110 3.40 15.38 -0.27
N TRP A 111 2.18 15.19 -0.79
CA TRP A 111 1.96 15.07 -2.24
C TRP A 111 2.22 16.38 -3.00
N MET A 112 1.87 17.53 -2.41
CA MET A 112 2.14 18.86 -3.00
C MET A 112 3.63 19.18 -2.98
N GLU A 113 4.30 18.91 -1.86
CA GLU A 113 5.73 19.15 -1.64
C GLU A 113 6.63 18.08 -2.24
N ARG A 114 6.02 16.97 -2.70
CA ARG A 114 6.65 15.76 -3.22
C ARG A 114 7.52 15.03 -2.20
N THR A 115 7.40 15.31 -0.91
CA THR A 115 8.22 14.74 0.16
C THR A 115 7.80 13.30 0.49
N ASN A 116 8.75 12.53 1.01
CA ASN A 116 8.46 11.19 1.52
C ASN A 116 7.55 11.24 2.76
N LEU A 117 6.70 10.23 2.89
CA LEU A 117 5.87 10.10 4.09
C LEU A 117 6.69 9.66 5.29
N THR A 118 6.42 10.27 6.43
CA THR A 118 6.97 9.83 7.71
C THR A 118 6.56 8.38 8.00
N ALA A 119 7.49 7.65 8.61
CA ALA A 119 7.26 6.26 8.98
C ALA A 119 6.03 6.13 9.89
N THR A 120 5.28 5.05 9.73
CA THR A 120 4.17 4.70 10.62
C THR A 120 4.67 4.71 12.07
N PRO A 121 3.99 5.44 12.98
CA PRO A 121 4.32 5.37 14.39
C PRO A 121 4.16 3.95 14.96
N THR A 122 4.80 3.67 16.11
CA THR A 122 5.04 2.31 16.60
C THR A 122 4.25 1.93 17.85
N ARG A 123 3.28 2.74 18.33
CA ARG A 123 2.52 2.46 19.56
C ARG A 123 1.08 2.02 19.24
N GLU A 124 0.43 1.28 20.14
CA GLU A 124 -0.93 0.75 19.92
C GLU A 124 -1.96 1.87 19.69
N ARG A 125 -1.76 3.01 20.36
CA ARG A 125 -2.50 4.26 20.15
C ARG A 125 -2.30 4.87 18.75
N ASP A 126 -1.41 4.33 17.94
CA ASP A 126 -1.18 4.79 16.58
C ASP A 126 -1.84 3.86 15.53
N ILE A 127 -2.71 2.94 15.97
CA ILE A 127 -3.61 2.21 15.07
C ILE A 127 -4.72 3.18 14.65
N HIS A 128 -4.72 3.54 13.37
CA HIS A 128 -5.71 4.45 12.80
C HIS A 128 -6.61 3.73 11.82
N LYS A 129 -7.88 4.12 11.79
CA LYS A 129 -8.88 3.68 10.83
C LYS A 129 -9.20 4.85 9.91
N ILE A 130 -9.20 4.61 8.60
CA ILE A 130 -9.60 5.63 7.61
C ILE A 130 -10.70 5.04 6.73
N SER A 131 -11.88 5.66 6.76
CA SER A 131 -13.10 5.11 6.16
C SER A 131 -13.45 5.80 4.84
N TYR A 132 -13.63 5.03 3.77
CA TYR A 132 -13.94 5.55 2.45
C TYR A 132 -15.13 4.87 1.82
N GLN A 133 -15.77 5.63 0.94
CA GLN A 133 -16.68 5.10 -0.06
C GLN A 133 -16.25 5.60 -1.43
N THR A 134 -16.22 4.69 -2.40
CA THR A 134 -15.96 5.02 -3.80
C THR A 134 -17.09 4.48 -4.67
N SER A 135 -17.38 5.15 -5.77
CA SER A 135 -18.32 4.65 -6.79
C SER A 135 -17.78 5.00 -8.17
N SER A 136 -17.87 4.07 -9.12
CA SER A 136 -17.39 4.36 -10.47
C SER A 136 -18.22 5.46 -11.13
N VAL A 137 -17.54 6.36 -11.85
CA VAL A 137 -18.18 7.43 -12.64
C VAL A 137 -18.84 6.85 -13.89
N LYS A 138 -18.30 5.76 -14.44
CA LYS A 138 -18.75 5.11 -15.67
C LYS A 138 -19.16 3.67 -15.41
N GLY A 139 -20.19 3.20 -16.13
CA GLY A 139 -20.74 1.85 -15.93
C GLY A 139 -21.60 1.74 -14.65
N PRO A 140 -21.79 0.52 -14.11
CA PRO A 140 -22.59 0.30 -12.91
C PRO A 140 -21.98 1.03 -11.71
N LYS A 141 -22.72 1.98 -11.13
CA LYS A 141 -22.35 2.73 -9.92
C LYS A 141 -22.48 1.87 -8.66
N VAL A 142 -21.70 0.79 -8.56
CA VAL A 142 -21.68 -0.05 -7.36
C VAL A 142 -20.84 0.67 -6.30
N PRO A 143 -21.42 1.05 -5.15
CA PRO A 143 -20.64 1.67 -4.08
C PRO A 143 -19.69 0.62 -3.46
N PHE A 144 -18.43 0.99 -3.35
CA PHE A 144 -17.40 0.22 -2.66
C PHE A 144 -16.93 1.02 -1.44
N GLY A 145 -17.46 0.64 -0.27
CA GLY A 145 -17.02 1.15 1.03
C GLY A 145 -15.93 0.28 1.63
N PHE A 146 -14.86 0.87 2.15
CA PHE A 146 -13.79 0.16 2.84
C PHE A 146 -13.10 1.04 3.90
N ASN A 147 -12.52 0.38 4.89
CA ASN A 147 -11.76 0.99 5.97
C ASN A 147 -10.30 0.54 5.85
N ILE A 148 -9.35 1.46 5.93
CA ILE A 148 -7.93 1.11 6.03
C ILE A 148 -7.53 1.13 7.49
N VAL A 149 -6.91 0.04 7.95
CA VAL A 149 -6.27 -0.06 9.26
C VAL A 149 -4.79 -0.35 9.04
N GLU A 150 -3.94 0.61 9.44
CA GLU A 150 -2.50 0.48 9.33
C GLU A 150 -1.91 -0.01 10.66
N ILE A 151 -1.16 -1.12 10.61
CA ILE A 151 -0.55 -1.74 11.79
C ILE A 151 0.97 -1.74 11.63
N SER A 152 1.64 -1.19 12.63
CA SER A 152 3.08 -1.29 12.75
C SER A 152 3.49 -2.70 13.14
N GLY A 153 4.39 -3.33 12.38
CA GLY A 153 4.86 -4.70 12.66
C GLY A 153 5.57 -4.83 14.01
N GLU A 154 6.06 -3.72 14.54
CA GLU A 154 6.65 -3.59 15.87
C GLU A 154 5.64 -3.88 16.99
N LEU A 155 4.35 -3.64 16.77
CA LEU A 155 3.29 -3.96 17.75
C LEU A 155 3.00 -5.46 17.87
N LEU A 156 3.50 -6.24 16.91
CA LEU A 156 3.29 -7.66 16.82
C LEU A 156 4.52 -8.38 17.40
N GLU A 157 4.88 -8.02 18.63
CA GLU A 157 6.08 -8.52 19.31
C GLU A 157 6.00 -10.04 19.48
N VAL A 158 7.09 -10.71 19.11
CA VAL A 158 7.30 -12.13 19.37
C VAL A 158 7.90 -12.23 20.76
N LEU A 159 7.22 -12.90 21.68
CA LEU A 159 7.68 -13.02 23.06
C LEU A 159 8.90 -13.96 23.10
N ASP A 160 10.07 -13.43 23.42
CA ASP A 160 11.30 -14.21 23.58
C ASP A 160 11.09 -15.35 24.58
N GLY A 161 11.55 -16.55 24.23
CA GLY A 161 11.44 -17.75 25.09
C GLY A 161 10.07 -18.46 25.07
N THR A 162 9.07 -17.90 24.38
CA THR A 162 7.85 -18.64 24.01
C THR A 162 8.04 -19.25 22.62
N ASN A 163 7.31 -20.32 22.29
CA ASN A 163 7.40 -21.00 20.98
C ASN A 163 6.86 -20.15 19.80
N GLY A 164 7.28 -18.88 19.69
CA GLY A 164 6.80 -17.95 18.68
C GLY A 164 5.41 -17.38 18.97
N GLU A 165 4.99 -17.30 20.23
CA GLU A 165 3.75 -16.60 20.57
C GLU A 165 3.90 -15.11 20.29
N ILE A 166 2.90 -14.54 19.64
CA ILE A 166 2.85 -13.15 19.24
C ILE A 166 1.82 -12.43 20.11
N LYS A 167 2.22 -11.29 20.67
CA LYS A 167 1.26 -10.42 21.34
C LYS A 167 0.51 -9.63 20.28
N ILE A 168 -0.81 -9.75 20.27
CA ILE A 168 -1.69 -9.06 19.33
C ILE A 168 -2.44 -7.98 20.12
N PRO A 169 -2.39 -6.70 19.68
CA PRO A 169 -3.16 -5.64 20.32
C PRO A 169 -4.65 -5.97 20.37
N ALA A 170 -5.33 -5.60 21.46
CA ALA A 170 -6.75 -5.92 21.66
C ALA A 170 -7.64 -5.38 20.53
N THR A 171 -7.32 -4.21 19.97
CA THR A 171 -7.98 -3.66 18.78
C THR A 171 -7.95 -4.64 17.60
N ILE A 172 -6.80 -5.24 17.32
CA ILE A 172 -6.62 -6.13 16.19
C ILE A 172 -7.28 -7.47 16.45
N HIS A 173 -7.17 -8.00 17.67
CA HIS A 173 -7.87 -9.21 18.08
C HIS A 173 -9.39 -9.05 17.91
N ASN A 174 -9.97 -7.97 18.45
CA ASN A 174 -11.41 -7.71 18.36
C ASN A 174 -11.86 -7.51 16.91
N LEU A 175 -11.04 -6.88 16.07
CA LEU A 175 -11.36 -6.73 14.64
C LEU A 175 -11.39 -8.09 13.94
N LEU A 176 -10.45 -8.99 14.24
CA LEU A 176 -10.36 -10.33 13.67
C LEU A 176 -11.51 -11.25 14.13
N ASP A 177 -11.99 -11.08 15.37
CA ASP A 177 -13.11 -11.85 15.93
C ASP A 177 -14.50 -11.34 15.46
N ASN A 178 -14.55 -10.14 14.89
CA ASN A 178 -15.80 -9.50 14.49
C ASN A 178 -16.36 -10.10 13.18
N GLN A 179 -17.52 -10.76 13.29
CA GLN A 179 -18.18 -11.46 12.17
C GLN A 179 -18.86 -10.51 11.16
N ASP A 180 -19.14 -9.27 11.54
CA ASP A 180 -19.72 -8.25 10.66
C ASP A 180 -18.66 -7.56 9.79
N VAL A 181 -17.39 -7.91 10.00
CA VAL A 181 -16.24 -7.36 9.29
C VAL A 181 -15.70 -8.34 8.26
N LYS A 182 -15.48 -7.85 7.04
CA LYS A 182 -14.79 -8.57 5.95
C LYS A 182 -13.37 -8.06 5.84
N ILE A 183 -12.40 -8.87 6.23
CA ILE A 183 -10.99 -8.48 6.25
C ILE A 183 -10.28 -8.86 4.95
N THR A 184 -9.39 -7.99 4.48
CA THR A 184 -8.27 -8.32 3.60
C THR A 184 -6.98 -7.94 4.31
N LEU A 185 -6.04 -8.88 4.36
CA LEU A 185 -4.72 -8.67 4.95
C LEU A 185 -3.72 -8.26 3.85
N ILE A 186 -3.01 -7.15 4.03
CA ILE A 186 -1.91 -6.72 3.16
C ILE A 186 -0.60 -6.84 3.95
N LEU A 187 0.35 -7.62 3.43
CA LEU A 187 1.67 -7.81 4.02
C LEU A 187 2.72 -7.07 3.18
N MET A 188 3.41 -6.12 3.79
CA MET A 188 4.48 -5.34 3.14
C MET A 188 5.84 -5.98 3.40
N ILE A 189 6.43 -6.60 2.38
CA ILE A 189 7.73 -7.27 2.45
C ILE A 189 8.84 -6.30 2.04
N ASP A 190 9.48 -5.66 3.02
CA ASP A 190 10.60 -4.76 2.76
C ASP A 190 11.91 -5.55 2.56
N PRO A 191 12.56 -5.51 1.38
CA PRO A 191 13.80 -6.26 1.11
C PRO A 191 14.95 -5.95 2.06
N GLU A 192 14.95 -4.77 2.68
CA GLU A 192 16.04 -4.34 3.56
C GLU A 192 15.80 -4.74 5.03
N THR A 193 14.56 -5.10 5.37
CA THR A 193 14.20 -5.37 6.75
C THR A 193 14.39 -6.86 7.09
N PRO A 194 15.24 -7.21 8.06
CA PRO A 194 15.41 -8.60 8.47
C PRO A 194 14.15 -9.12 9.17
N ARG A 195 14.01 -10.46 9.21
CA ARG A 195 12.93 -11.14 9.95
C ARG A 195 11.50 -10.80 9.50
N ASN A 196 11.30 -10.39 8.24
CA ASN A 196 9.96 -10.34 7.64
C ASN A 196 9.22 -11.68 7.83
N ASP A 197 9.90 -12.80 7.56
CA ASP A 197 9.28 -14.12 7.67
C ASP A 197 8.76 -14.40 9.07
N LEU A 198 9.56 -14.13 10.10
CA LEU A 198 9.19 -14.41 11.48
C LEU A 198 7.94 -13.60 11.89
N LEU A 199 7.91 -12.31 11.58
CA LEU A 199 6.77 -11.43 11.86
C LEU A 199 5.48 -11.98 11.22
N PHE A 200 5.51 -12.19 9.90
CA PHE A 200 4.30 -12.54 9.17
C PHE A 200 3.88 -13.99 9.40
N LYS A 201 4.84 -14.93 9.55
CA LYS A 201 4.54 -16.31 9.92
C LYS A 201 3.84 -16.38 11.27
N ASN A 202 4.31 -15.61 12.26
CA ASN A 202 3.69 -15.62 13.59
C ASN A 202 2.29 -15.00 13.56
N LEU A 203 2.08 -13.91 12.82
CA LEU A 203 0.75 -13.34 12.61
C LEU A 203 -0.20 -14.35 11.93
N ILE A 204 0.24 -15.00 10.85
CA ILE A 204 -0.56 -15.99 10.12
C ILE A 204 -0.88 -17.19 11.04
N ASN A 205 0.10 -17.67 11.81
CA ASN A 205 -0.10 -18.75 12.76
C ASN A 205 -1.10 -18.37 13.85
N TYR A 206 -1.00 -17.17 14.40
CA TYR A 206 -1.95 -16.65 15.38
C TYR A 206 -3.38 -16.67 14.82
N ILE A 207 -3.56 -16.13 13.61
CA ILE A 207 -4.88 -16.12 12.95
C ILE A 207 -5.37 -17.55 12.72
N ALA A 208 -4.51 -18.47 12.30
CA ALA A 208 -4.87 -19.87 12.08
C ALA A 208 -5.30 -20.60 13.37
N VAL A 209 -4.66 -20.29 14.50
CA VAL A 209 -4.95 -20.91 15.80
C VAL A 209 -6.22 -20.33 16.42
N HIS A 210 -6.36 -18.99 16.45
CA HIS A 210 -7.46 -18.33 17.15
C HIS A 210 -8.70 -18.10 16.27
N PHE A 211 -8.52 -17.96 14.96
CA PHE A 211 -9.60 -17.66 14.00
C PHE A 211 -9.56 -18.63 12.80
N PRO A 212 -9.68 -19.95 13.01
CA PRO A 212 -9.43 -20.95 11.98
C PRO A 212 -10.36 -20.82 10.76
N ILE A 213 -11.61 -20.40 10.97
CA ILE A 213 -12.58 -20.18 9.88
C ILE A 213 -12.14 -19.00 9.01
N LEU A 214 -11.69 -17.90 9.63
CA LEU A 214 -11.16 -16.75 8.93
C LEU A 214 -9.90 -17.14 8.14
N ALA A 215 -8.96 -17.85 8.78
CA ALA A 215 -7.67 -18.21 8.20
C ALA A 215 -7.78 -19.00 6.88
N GLN A 216 -8.80 -19.86 6.73
CA GLN A 216 -9.00 -20.65 5.52
C GLN A 216 -9.31 -19.81 4.27
N ASN A 217 -9.92 -18.64 4.47
CA ASN A 217 -10.43 -17.81 3.38
C ASN A 217 -9.96 -16.35 3.45
N LEU A 218 -9.06 -16.03 4.38
CA LEU A 218 -8.52 -14.69 4.57
C LEU A 218 -7.86 -14.23 3.26
N PRO A 219 -8.42 -13.21 2.59
CA PRO A 219 -7.80 -12.62 1.42
C PRO A 219 -6.48 -11.98 1.81
N THR A 220 -5.40 -12.33 1.11
CA THR A 220 -4.06 -11.87 1.43
C THR A 220 -3.36 -11.28 0.21
N VAL A 221 -2.90 -10.05 0.34
CA VAL A 221 -2.06 -9.37 -0.64
C VAL A 221 -0.65 -9.28 -0.07
N VAL A 222 0.35 -9.65 -0.84
CA VAL A 222 1.76 -9.47 -0.50
C VAL A 222 2.35 -8.47 -1.49
N LEU A 223 2.82 -7.35 -0.96
CA LEU A 223 3.40 -6.25 -1.72
C LEU A 223 4.89 -6.13 -1.42
N ILE A 224 5.68 -5.87 -2.46
CA ILE A 224 7.13 -5.64 -2.37
C ILE A 224 7.41 -4.19 -2.78
N PRO A 225 7.46 -3.24 -1.83
CA PRO A 225 7.46 -1.78 -2.06
C PRO A 225 8.74 -1.23 -2.69
N LYS A 226 9.87 -1.95 -2.58
CA LYS A 226 11.17 -1.56 -3.13
C LYS A 226 11.62 -2.62 -4.15
N PRO A 227 10.93 -2.75 -5.30
CA PRO A 227 11.13 -3.87 -6.19
C PRO A 227 12.52 -3.92 -6.84
N LEU A 228 13.18 -2.77 -7.01
CA LEU A 228 14.56 -2.71 -7.50
C LEU A 228 15.55 -3.29 -6.48
N LEU A 229 15.46 -2.87 -5.21
CA LEU A 229 16.30 -3.44 -4.14
C LEU A 229 16.04 -4.93 -3.93
N ALA A 230 14.78 -5.37 -4.07
CA ALA A 230 14.44 -6.79 -4.02
C ALA A 230 15.06 -7.59 -5.19
N LEU A 231 15.14 -7.01 -6.38
CA LEU A 231 15.83 -7.62 -7.52
C LEU A 231 17.34 -7.67 -7.30
N GLU A 232 17.95 -6.59 -6.82
CA GLU A 232 19.37 -6.56 -6.47
C GLU A 232 19.71 -7.60 -5.40
N HIS A 233 18.84 -7.76 -4.39
CA HIS A 233 18.98 -8.81 -3.39
C HIS A 233 19.04 -10.19 -4.06
N LEU A 234 18.11 -10.48 -4.97
CA LEU A 234 18.10 -11.74 -5.71
C LEU A 234 19.37 -11.97 -6.53
N GLN A 235 19.84 -10.93 -7.24
CA GLN A 235 21.07 -10.99 -8.04
C GLN A 235 22.29 -11.22 -7.16
N LYS A 236 22.34 -10.64 -5.96
CA LYS A 236 23.44 -10.82 -5.00
C LYS A 236 23.47 -12.23 -4.40
N VAL A 237 22.31 -12.83 -4.10
CA VAL A 237 22.24 -14.15 -3.45
C VAL A 237 22.31 -15.31 -4.44
N ASP A 238 22.02 -15.07 -5.72
CA ASP A 238 22.06 -16.10 -6.76
C ASP A 238 23.46 -16.28 -7.33
N GLN A 239 24.05 -17.44 -7.07
CA GLN A 239 25.38 -17.79 -7.60
C GLN A 239 25.32 -18.38 -9.01
N SER A 240 24.12 -18.67 -9.54
CA SER A 240 23.95 -19.31 -10.85
C SER A 240 23.89 -18.35 -12.03
N GLY A 241 23.78 -17.03 -11.77
CA GLY A 241 23.58 -16.01 -12.80
C GLY A 241 22.19 -16.04 -13.45
N LYS A 242 21.22 -16.75 -12.86
CA LYS A 242 19.85 -16.87 -13.37
C LYS A 242 19.15 -15.52 -13.45
N TYR A 243 19.48 -14.59 -12.55
CA TYR A 243 18.87 -13.25 -12.52
C TYR A 243 19.73 -12.17 -13.17
N ASP A 244 20.85 -12.54 -13.78
CA ASP A 244 21.72 -11.60 -14.49
C ASP A 244 20.98 -11.01 -15.69
N GLY A 245 21.03 -9.69 -15.83
CA GLY A 245 20.36 -8.96 -16.92
C GLY A 245 18.86 -8.70 -16.71
N LEU A 246 18.25 -9.19 -15.62
CA LEU A 246 16.92 -8.74 -15.25
C LEU A 246 16.95 -7.27 -14.80
N THR A 247 15.97 -6.50 -15.29
CA THR A 247 15.80 -5.07 -14.95
C THR A 247 14.55 -4.81 -14.11
N SER A 248 13.72 -5.84 -13.86
CA SER A 248 12.51 -5.72 -13.06
C SER A 248 12.17 -7.00 -12.30
N LEU A 249 11.52 -6.84 -11.15
CA LEU A 249 11.03 -7.94 -10.32
C LEU A 249 9.66 -8.41 -10.82
N SER A 250 9.62 -9.34 -11.77
CA SER A 250 8.39 -9.79 -12.43
C SER A 250 8.32 -11.32 -12.59
N GLY A 251 7.16 -11.84 -12.99
CA GLY A 251 6.99 -13.27 -13.26
C GLY A 251 7.38 -14.18 -12.10
N SER A 252 8.35 -15.07 -12.31
CA SER A 252 8.87 -15.98 -11.29
C SER A 252 9.86 -15.31 -10.33
N SER A 253 10.54 -14.22 -10.69
CA SER A 253 11.57 -13.62 -9.82
C SER A 253 10.96 -13.05 -8.54
N LYS A 254 9.76 -12.46 -8.57
CA LYS A 254 9.05 -12.08 -7.33
C LYS A 254 8.73 -13.26 -6.40
N VAL A 255 8.47 -14.44 -6.96
CA VAL A 255 8.22 -15.66 -6.18
C VAL A 255 9.52 -16.17 -5.57
N ASP A 256 10.60 -16.16 -6.34
CA ASP A 256 11.92 -16.56 -5.88
C ASP A 256 12.46 -15.61 -4.81
N PHE A 257 12.21 -14.29 -4.94
CA PHE A 257 12.52 -13.31 -3.91
C PHE A 257 11.75 -13.61 -2.62
N LEU A 258 10.43 -13.79 -2.70
CA LEU A 258 9.64 -14.12 -1.52
C LEU A 258 10.10 -15.44 -0.88
N LYS A 259 10.52 -16.42 -1.68
CA LYS A 259 11.10 -17.67 -1.19
C LYS A 259 12.39 -17.43 -0.40
N SER A 260 13.24 -16.48 -0.80
CA SER A 260 14.50 -16.20 -0.11
C SER A 260 14.32 -15.41 1.18
N VAL A 261 13.38 -14.47 1.23
CA VAL A 261 13.23 -13.56 2.39
C VAL A 261 12.05 -13.88 3.31
N SER A 262 11.02 -14.58 2.82
CA SER A 262 9.81 -14.91 3.59
C SER A 262 9.15 -16.22 3.14
N PRO A 263 9.87 -17.36 3.27
CA PRO A 263 9.37 -18.66 2.82
C PRO A 263 8.09 -19.12 3.52
N GLY A 264 7.87 -18.74 4.79
CA GLY A 264 6.64 -19.02 5.53
C GLY A 264 5.44 -18.30 4.92
N VAL A 265 5.59 -17.02 4.56
CA VAL A 265 4.57 -16.25 3.84
C VAL A 265 4.26 -16.88 2.49
N LEU A 266 5.29 -17.28 1.74
CA LEU A 266 5.10 -17.96 0.45
C LEU A 266 4.35 -19.29 0.61
N SER A 267 4.66 -20.06 1.65
CA SER A 267 3.95 -21.31 1.97
C SER A 267 2.46 -21.06 2.22
N HIS A 268 2.15 -20.07 3.05
CA HIS A 268 0.76 -19.65 3.30
C HIS A 268 0.05 -19.19 2.02
N LEU A 269 0.67 -18.32 1.22
CA LEU A 269 0.09 -17.90 -0.05
C LEU A 269 -0.20 -19.09 -0.98
N ARG A 270 0.59 -20.16 -0.95
CA ARG A 270 0.35 -21.35 -1.79
C ARG A 270 -0.92 -22.10 -1.38
N THR A 271 -1.30 -22.11 -0.11
CA THR A 271 -2.51 -22.78 0.36
C THR A 271 -3.79 -22.02 0.03
N LEU A 272 -3.71 -20.69 -0.14
CA LEU A 272 -4.88 -19.87 -0.46
C LEU A 272 -5.40 -20.07 -1.90
N PRO A 273 -6.73 -20.01 -2.13
CA PRO A 273 -7.31 -19.97 -3.48
C PRO A 273 -6.77 -18.79 -4.30
N LYS A 274 -6.61 -18.95 -5.63
CA LYS A 274 -6.12 -17.88 -6.53
C LYS A 274 -6.89 -16.56 -6.38
N LYS A 275 -8.21 -16.62 -6.18
CA LYS A 275 -9.08 -15.44 -5.99
C LYS A 275 -8.88 -14.71 -4.65
N ASN A 276 -8.19 -15.33 -3.69
CA ASN A 276 -7.92 -14.79 -2.35
C ASN A 276 -6.47 -14.37 -2.17
N LYS A 277 -5.64 -14.40 -3.23
CA LYS A 277 -4.24 -14.01 -3.13
C LYS A 277 -3.78 -13.10 -4.24
N LEU A 278 -2.85 -12.20 -3.89
CA LEU A 278 -2.12 -11.37 -4.83
C LEU A 278 -0.67 -11.25 -4.33
N LEU A 279 0.30 -11.46 -5.23
CA LEU A 279 1.72 -11.21 -4.98
C LEU A 279 2.25 -10.33 -6.09
N MET A 280 2.73 -9.14 -5.74
CA MET A 280 3.28 -8.23 -6.73
C MET A 280 4.36 -7.30 -6.16
N PRO A 281 5.33 -6.88 -7.00
CA PRO A 281 6.05 -5.64 -6.74
C PRO A 281 5.06 -4.48 -6.60
N LEU A 282 5.46 -3.46 -5.83
CA LEU A 282 4.75 -2.21 -5.73
C LEU A 282 5.73 -1.09 -6.09
N TYR A 283 5.61 -0.57 -7.29
CA TYR A 283 6.33 0.59 -7.78
C TYR A 283 5.40 1.80 -7.80
N VAL A 284 5.64 2.76 -6.90
CA VAL A 284 4.82 3.98 -6.75
C VAL A 284 5.36 5.18 -7.54
N GLY A 285 6.51 5.03 -8.20
CA GLY A 285 7.12 6.08 -9.00
C GLY A 285 8.63 6.22 -8.80
N GLN A 286 9.18 7.27 -9.40
CA GLN A 286 10.60 7.59 -9.36
C GLN A 286 10.88 8.60 -8.25
N PHE A 287 11.79 8.25 -7.34
CA PHE A 287 12.30 9.13 -6.29
C PHE A 287 13.64 9.75 -6.71
N SER A 288 13.94 10.92 -6.16
CA SER A 288 15.25 11.57 -6.21
C SER A 288 15.62 12.07 -4.83
N GLU A 289 16.91 12.31 -4.64
CA GLU A 289 17.44 12.88 -3.41
C GLU A 289 17.66 14.40 -3.58
N ARG A 290 17.43 15.17 -2.52
CA ARG A 290 17.82 16.58 -2.40
C ARG A 290 18.32 16.84 -0.97
N PRO A 291 19.15 17.88 -0.74
CA PRO A 291 19.45 18.32 0.62
C PRO A 291 18.14 18.63 1.37
N ASP A 292 18.05 18.24 2.64
CA ASP A 292 16.91 18.59 3.46
C ASP A 292 16.80 20.11 3.68
N SER A 293 15.65 20.56 4.17
CA SER A 293 15.38 21.98 4.43
C SER A 293 16.31 22.62 5.47
N GLU A 294 16.99 21.80 6.28
CA GLU A 294 17.93 22.24 7.31
C GLU A 294 19.39 22.23 6.82
N GLY A 295 19.67 21.64 5.65
CA GLY A 295 20.96 21.65 4.97
C GLY A 295 21.95 20.56 5.42
N ASP A 296 21.58 19.74 6.41
CA ASP A 296 22.47 18.78 7.08
C ASP A 296 22.16 17.32 6.72
N GLY A 297 21.09 17.07 5.96
CA GLY A 297 20.65 15.74 5.56
C GLY A 297 20.25 15.62 4.09
N ILE A 298 19.89 14.40 3.70
CA ILE A 298 19.34 14.10 2.37
C ILE A 298 17.89 13.65 2.56
N GLU A 299 16.97 14.32 1.87
CA GLU A 299 15.58 13.90 1.76
C GLU A 299 15.27 13.31 0.39
N GLU A 300 14.56 12.18 0.39
CA GLU A 300 14.00 11.58 -0.81
C GLU A 300 12.64 12.23 -1.13
N TYR A 301 12.43 12.55 -2.40
CA TYR A 301 11.19 13.14 -2.90
C TYR A 301 10.74 12.49 -4.20
N LEU A 302 9.42 12.39 -4.39
CA LEU A 302 8.79 11.74 -5.54
C LEU A 302 8.78 12.66 -6.76
N VAL A 303 9.59 12.33 -7.77
CA VAL A 303 9.71 13.12 -9.00
C VAL A 303 8.58 12.82 -9.98
N ALA A 304 8.26 11.54 -10.15
CA ALA A 304 7.27 11.07 -11.11
C ALA A 304 6.43 9.94 -10.50
N PRO A 305 5.16 10.20 -10.09
CA PRO A 305 4.29 9.16 -9.57
C PRO A 305 3.93 8.12 -10.64
N ASN A 306 3.80 6.87 -10.21
CA ASN A 306 3.26 5.78 -11.01
C ASN A 306 2.09 5.12 -10.27
N PHE A 307 0.93 5.07 -10.92
CA PHE A 307 -0.30 4.52 -10.35
C PHE A 307 -0.71 3.15 -10.89
N GLU A 308 0.05 2.54 -11.81
CA GLU A 308 -0.36 1.28 -12.45
C GLU A 308 -0.46 0.13 -11.43
N ASP A 309 0.54 -0.02 -10.56
CA ASP A 309 0.53 -1.06 -9.53
C ASP A 309 -0.58 -0.82 -8.50
N ILE A 310 -0.80 0.44 -8.12
CA ILE A 310 -1.88 0.85 -7.21
C ILE A 310 -3.26 0.55 -7.81
N LYS A 311 -3.45 0.82 -9.10
CA LYS A 311 -4.66 0.49 -9.84
C LYS A 311 -4.92 -1.01 -9.86
N ILE A 312 -3.88 -1.84 -10.03
CA ILE A 312 -4.02 -3.31 -9.96
C ILE A 312 -4.52 -3.73 -8.57
N VAL A 313 -3.90 -3.22 -7.49
CA VAL A 313 -4.30 -3.52 -6.11
C VAL A 313 -5.73 -3.05 -5.84
N PHE A 314 -6.07 -1.81 -6.22
CA PHE A 314 -7.42 -1.26 -6.04
C PHE A 314 -8.47 -2.07 -6.80
N ASN A 315 -8.22 -2.42 -8.06
CA ASN A 315 -9.14 -3.23 -8.86
C ASN A 315 -9.34 -4.62 -8.24
N TRP A 316 -8.27 -5.22 -7.70
CA TRP A 316 -8.34 -6.50 -7.00
C TRP A 316 -9.20 -6.39 -5.74
N LEU A 317 -8.99 -5.35 -4.91
CA LEU A 317 -9.79 -5.08 -3.71
C LEU A 317 -11.26 -4.84 -4.06
N HIS A 318 -11.53 -3.98 -5.05
CA HIS A 318 -12.88 -3.70 -5.52
C HIS A 318 -13.58 -4.98 -5.99
N LYS A 319 -12.92 -5.79 -6.83
CA LYS A 319 -13.46 -7.07 -7.28
C LYS A 319 -13.70 -8.02 -6.10
N LYS A 320 -12.81 -8.02 -5.11
CA LYS A 320 -12.92 -8.90 -3.96
C LYS A 320 -14.16 -8.59 -3.11
N TYR A 321 -14.48 -7.30 -2.92
CA TYR A 321 -15.61 -6.88 -2.09
C TYR A 321 -16.94 -6.74 -2.84
N THR A 322 -16.90 -6.42 -4.14
CA THR A 322 -18.12 -6.19 -4.95
C THR A 322 -18.44 -7.34 -5.91
N GLY A 323 -17.49 -8.25 -6.13
CA GLY A 323 -17.58 -9.30 -7.15
C GLY A 323 -17.39 -8.81 -8.59
N ARG A 324 -17.11 -7.53 -8.83
CA ARG A 324 -17.06 -6.91 -10.17
C ARG A 324 -15.78 -6.09 -10.36
N ASN A 325 -15.27 -6.03 -11.59
CA ASN A 325 -14.22 -5.08 -11.91
C ASN A 325 -14.80 -3.65 -11.91
N PRO A 326 -14.01 -2.63 -11.53
CA PRO A 326 -14.47 -1.26 -11.62
C PRO A 326 -14.75 -0.86 -13.08
N GLY A 327 -15.86 -0.17 -13.33
CA GLY A 327 -16.21 0.35 -14.66
C GLY A 327 -16.69 -0.67 -15.69
N GLU A 328 -16.76 -1.97 -15.39
CA GLU A 328 -17.30 -2.97 -16.33
C GLU A 328 -18.82 -2.83 -16.48
N THR A 329 -19.27 -2.50 -17.70
CA THR A 329 -20.68 -2.61 -18.08
C THR A 329 -21.06 -4.07 -18.30
N TRP A 330 -22.33 -4.41 -18.04
CA TRP A 330 -22.86 -5.76 -18.24
C TRP A 330 -22.57 -6.29 -19.66
N LEU A 331 -22.69 -5.45 -20.69
CA LEU A 331 -22.37 -5.79 -22.09
C LEU A 331 -20.88 -6.11 -22.30
N GLY A 332 -19.97 -5.41 -21.63
CA GLY A 332 -18.53 -5.66 -21.76
C GLY A 332 -18.13 -7.04 -21.21
N ASN A 333 -18.85 -7.55 -20.21
CA ASN A 333 -18.63 -8.89 -19.66
C ASN A 333 -19.24 -9.99 -20.53
N VAL A 334 -20.37 -9.74 -21.19
CA VAL A 334 -20.95 -10.69 -22.16
C VAL A 334 -20.02 -10.84 -23.36
N ILE A 335 -19.49 -9.74 -23.90
CA ILE A 335 -18.58 -9.77 -25.05
C ILE A 335 -17.26 -10.48 -24.69
N LYS A 336 -16.64 -10.16 -23.55
CA LYS A 336 -15.41 -10.86 -23.10
C LYS A 336 -15.60 -12.36 -22.87
N ASN A 337 -16.80 -12.78 -22.44
CA ASN A 337 -17.12 -14.19 -22.25
C ASN A 337 -17.49 -14.92 -23.55
N LEU A 338 -17.87 -14.17 -24.60
CA LEU A 338 -18.05 -14.71 -25.95
C LEU A 338 -16.72 -14.84 -26.70
N ASP A 339 -15.74 -13.99 -26.37
CA ASP A 339 -14.39 -14.00 -26.95
C ASP A 339 -13.37 -14.84 -26.13
N ALA A 340 -13.81 -15.54 -25.07
CA ALA A 340 -12.96 -16.45 -24.32
C ALA A 340 -12.97 -17.84 -25.00
N PRO A 341 -11.81 -18.35 -25.47
CA PRO A 341 -11.72 -19.62 -26.19
C PRO A 341 -12.02 -20.85 -25.32
#